data_AF-A0A9C7LC00-F1
#
_entry.id   AF-A0A9C7LC00-F1
#
_cell.length_a   1.000
_cell.length_b   1.000
_cell.length_c   1.000
_cell.angle_alpha   90.00
_cell.angle_beta   90.00
_cell.angle_gamma   90.00
#
_symmetry.space_group_name_H-M   'P 1'
#
loop_
_entity.id
_entity.type
_entity.pdbx_description
1 polymer ?
#
loop_
_entity_poly.entity_id
_entity_poly.type
_entity_poly.pdbx_seq_one_letter_code
_entity_poly.pdbx_strand_id
1 'polypeptide(L)'
;MNNPDQQILDYEIASIKFNRETTLFQQKPDYWKNQGWEFAEIKFPFLKIIFNGEIAIIVNCRNYDLYPPSVYYANPIDFTPLTYQEIRKLVKKTGRLILDDHPVTHLPFICMQGFWEYHTHTSHLNDLWQNYKQSMNIIYCVERAYSVIYE
;
A
#
# COMPACT_ATOMS: atom_id res chain seq x y z
N MET A 1 10.78 5.90 -15.45
CA MET A 1 9.71 5.21 -14.70
C MET A 1 8.62 6.24 -14.44
N ASN A 2 7.34 5.86 -14.55
CA ASN A 2 6.24 6.81 -14.32
C ASN A 2 6.08 7.03 -12.81
N ASN A 3 5.73 8.24 -12.36
CA ASN A 3 5.46 8.49 -10.93
C ASN A 3 4.06 7.92 -10.57
N PRO A 4 3.87 7.20 -9.44
CA PRO A 4 2.56 6.68 -9.04
C PRO A 4 1.49 7.77 -8.86
N ASP A 5 1.91 9.03 -8.66
CA ASP A 5 1.02 10.18 -8.54
C ASP A 5 0.52 10.76 -9.87
N GLN A 6 1.12 10.38 -10.98
CA GLN A 6 0.67 10.82 -12.30
C GLN A 6 -0.55 10.00 -12.73
N GLN A 7 -1.71 10.64 -12.94
CA GLN A 7 -2.90 9.98 -13.49
C GLN A 7 -2.63 9.56 -14.96
N ILE A 8 -2.77 8.27 -15.25
CA ILE A 8 -2.62 7.68 -16.58
C ILE A 8 -3.91 6.96 -16.99
N LEU A 9 -4.49 6.18 -16.07
CA LEU A 9 -5.76 5.51 -16.31
C LEU A 9 -6.91 6.52 -16.22
N ASP A 10 -8.00 6.27 -16.93
CA ASP A 10 -9.22 7.06 -16.74
C ASP A 10 -9.74 6.92 -15.29
N TYR A 11 -10.13 8.04 -14.70
CA TYR A 11 -10.54 8.11 -13.30
C TYR A 11 -11.77 7.23 -13.02
N GLU A 12 -12.76 7.25 -13.90
CA GLU A 12 -13.99 6.48 -13.72
C GLU A 12 -13.68 4.98 -13.75
N ILE A 13 -12.86 4.55 -14.72
CA ILE A 13 -12.44 3.14 -14.85
C ILE A 13 -11.70 2.65 -13.61
N ALA A 14 -10.71 3.42 -13.14
CA ALA A 14 -9.91 3.06 -11.97
C ALA A 14 -10.78 2.96 -10.69
N SER A 15 -11.76 3.87 -10.55
CA SER A 15 -12.63 3.95 -9.38
C SER A 15 -13.56 2.73 -9.24
N ILE A 16 -14.00 2.11 -10.35
CA ILE A 16 -14.93 0.97 -10.32
C ILE A 16 -14.30 -0.22 -9.59
N LYS A 17 -13.07 -0.61 -9.96
CA LYS A 17 -12.41 -1.75 -9.33
C LYS A 17 -12.06 -1.44 -7.87
N PHE A 18 -11.59 -0.23 -7.58
CA PHE A 18 -11.34 0.23 -6.21
C PHE A 18 -12.59 0.06 -5.33
N ASN A 19 -13.71 0.66 -5.73
CA ASN A 19 -14.96 0.63 -4.96
C ASN A 19 -15.45 -0.80 -4.72
N ARG A 20 -15.36 -1.66 -5.74
CA ARG A 20 -15.73 -3.08 -5.63
C ARG A 20 -14.87 -3.80 -4.59
N GLU A 21 -13.56 -3.59 -4.58
CA GLU A 21 -12.65 -4.29 -3.68
C GLU A 21 -12.69 -3.74 -2.25
N THR A 22 -12.86 -2.43 -2.08
CA THR A 22 -12.97 -1.81 -0.75
C THR A 22 -14.32 -2.03 -0.07
N THR A 23 -15.32 -2.54 -0.79
CA THR A 23 -16.63 -2.89 -0.22
C THR A 23 -16.48 -3.88 0.94
N LEU A 24 -15.53 -4.81 0.89
CA LEU A 24 -15.29 -5.78 1.96
C LEU A 24 -14.80 -5.11 3.27
N PHE A 25 -14.06 -4.01 3.18
CA PHE A 25 -13.68 -3.22 4.36
C PHE A 25 -14.90 -2.62 5.03
N GLN A 26 -15.83 -2.10 4.23
CA GLN A 26 -17.06 -1.46 4.70
C GLN A 26 -18.08 -2.48 5.25
N GLN A 27 -18.09 -3.71 4.75
CA GLN A 27 -19.03 -4.75 5.17
C GLN A 27 -18.66 -5.42 6.49
N LYS A 28 -17.39 -5.38 6.92
CA LYS A 28 -16.92 -6.08 8.13
C LYS A 28 -16.06 -5.18 9.05
N PRO A 29 -16.54 -4.00 9.46
CA PRO A 29 -15.73 -3.06 10.23
C PRO A 29 -15.20 -3.65 11.55
N ASP A 30 -16.01 -4.45 12.25
CA ASP A 30 -15.61 -5.07 13.52
C ASP A 30 -14.51 -6.12 13.35
N TYR A 31 -14.51 -6.86 12.24
CA TYR A 31 -13.46 -7.84 11.95
C TYR A 31 -12.10 -7.15 11.87
N TRP A 32 -12.01 -6.08 11.08
CA TRP A 32 -10.76 -5.34 10.90
C TRP A 32 -10.34 -4.59 12.17
N LYS A 33 -11.30 -4.00 12.89
CA LYS A 33 -11.02 -3.36 14.18
C LYS A 33 -10.44 -4.34 15.20
N ASN A 34 -10.92 -5.58 15.24
CA ASN A 34 -10.38 -6.63 16.10
C ASN A 34 -8.97 -7.10 15.69
N GLN A 35 -8.56 -6.87 14.44
CA GLN A 35 -7.17 -7.03 13.98
C GLN A 35 -6.30 -5.81 14.28
N GLY A 36 -6.87 -4.78 14.94
CA GLY A 36 -6.20 -3.52 15.22
C GLY A 36 -6.14 -2.57 14.02
N TRP A 37 -6.98 -2.75 13.00
CA TRP A 37 -7.01 -1.88 11.83
C TRP A 37 -8.13 -0.85 11.94
N GLU A 38 -7.79 0.42 11.76
CA GLU A 38 -8.72 1.53 11.75
C GLU A 38 -8.66 2.25 10.40
N PHE A 39 -9.79 2.33 9.70
CA PHE A 39 -9.88 2.99 8.40
C PHE A 39 -10.19 4.48 8.58
N ALA A 40 -9.16 5.33 8.45
CA ALA A 40 -9.31 6.79 8.52
C ALA A 40 -9.93 7.38 7.25
N GLU A 41 -9.66 6.78 6.08
CA GLU A 41 -10.23 7.20 4.80
C GLU A 41 -10.36 6.01 3.86
N ILE A 42 -11.54 5.84 3.25
CA ILE A 42 -11.78 4.91 2.14
C ILE A 42 -12.40 5.73 1.00
N LYS A 43 -11.58 6.39 0.20
CA LYS A 43 -12.04 7.30 -0.86
C LYS A 43 -11.05 7.34 -2.01
N PHE A 44 -11.48 6.87 -3.18
CA PHE A 44 -10.64 6.89 -4.38
C PHE A 44 -10.00 8.28 -4.63
N PRO A 45 -8.69 8.36 -4.93
CA PRO A 45 -7.77 7.25 -5.19
C PRO A 45 -7.06 6.70 -3.95
N PHE A 46 -7.42 7.12 -2.74
CA PHE A 46 -6.68 6.81 -1.53
C PHE A 46 -7.43 5.91 -0.54
N LEU A 47 -6.64 5.15 0.20
CA LEU A 47 -7.07 4.41 1.37
C LEU A 47 -6.06 4.69 2.48
N LYS A 48 -6.54 5.20 3.62
CA LYS A 48 -5.71 5.48 4.80
C LYS A 48 -6.14 4.55 5.92
N ILE A 49 -5.17 3.80 6.44
CA ILE A 49 -5.42 2.79 7.48
C ILE A 49 -4.39 3.00 8.58
N ILE A 50 -4.84 3.04 9.82
CA ILE A 50 -4.02 3.05 11.02
C ILE A 50 -3.97 1.62 11.56
N PHE A 51 -2.77 1.12 11.82
CA PHE A 51 -2.52 -0.18 12.43
C PHE A 51 -2.11 -0.02 13.88
N ASN A 52 -2.86 -0.66 14.78
CA ASN A 52 -2.67 -0.71 16.23
C ASN A 52 -2.52 0.67 16.91
N GLY A 53 -2.92 1.76 16.24
CA GLY A 53 -2.68 3.14 16.69
C GLY A 53 -1.21 3.59 16.62
N GLU A 54 -0.30 2.77 16.09
CA GLU A 54 1.14 3.00 16.11
C GLU A 54 1.68 3.56 14.79
N ILE A 55 1.12 3.11 13.67
CA ILE A 55 1.59 3.42 12.32
C ILE A 55 0.40 3.49 11.36
N ALA A 56 0.46 4.37 10.38
CA ALA A 56 -0.50 4.38 9.28
C ALA A 56 0.14 3.88 7.99
N ILE A 57 -0.70 3.44 7.06
CA ILE A 57 -0.35 3.31 5.64
C ILE A 57 -1.26 4.20 4.82
N ILE A 58 -0.70 4.72 3.73
CA ILE A 58 -1.46 5.38 2.67
C ILE A 58 -1.30 4.55 1.41
N VAL A 59 -2.42 4.04 0.90
CA VAL A 59 -2.48 3.25 -0.33
C VAL A 59 -3.00 4.15 -1.44
N ASN A 60 -2.16 4.35 -2.45
CA ASN A 60 -2.46 5.14 -3.65
C ASN A 60 -2.88 4.20 -4.78
N CYS A 61 -4.17 4.23 -5.11
CA CYS A 61 -4.82 3.43 -6.13
C CYS A 61 -5.11 4.21 -7.42
N ARG A 62 -4.45 5.36 -7.63
CA ARG A 62 -4.75 6.29 -8.73
C ARG A 62 -4.77 5.63 -10.12
N ASN A 63 -3.84 4.73 -10.37
CA ASN A 63 -3.73 3.97 -11.62
C ASN A 63 -4.06 2.48 -11.43
N TYR A 64 -4.88 2.16 -10.44
CA TYR A 64 -5.12 0.78 -10.06
C TYR A 64 -5.77 -0.04 -11.17
N ASP A 65 -5.32 -1.28 -11.20
CA ASP A 65 -5.37 -2.37 -12.18
C ASP A 65 -4.48 -2.27 -13.40
N LEU A 66 -4.21 -1.04 -13.89
CA LEU A 66 -3.12 -0.86 -14.86
C LEU A 66 -1.77 -1.12 -14.17
N TYR A 67 -1.62 -0.55 -12.97
CA TYR A 67 -0.51 -0.75 -12.07
C TYR A 67 -1.00 -1.26 -10.71
N PRO A 68 -0.14 -1.95 -9.94
CA PRO A 68 -0.44 -2.25 -8.54
C PRO A 68 -0.54 -0.95 -7.73
N PRO A 69 -1.16 -0.95 -6.54
CA PRO A 69 -1.17 0.21 -5.68
C PRO A 69 0.25 0.58 -5.20
N SER A 70 0.48 1.87 -5.01
CA SER A 70 1.66 2.39 -4.28
C SER A 70 1.32 2.49 -2.80
N VAL A 71 2.25 2.11 -1.92
CA VAL A 71 2.05 2.17 -0.46
C VAL A 71 3.25 2.80 0.21
N TYR A 72 2.99 3.72 1.11
CA TYR A 72 3.99 4.22 2.05
C TYR A 72 3.44 4.24 3.48
N TYR A 73 4.36 4.06 4.43
CA TYR A 73 4.07 4.16 5.85
C TYR A 73 4.07 5.63 6.28
N ALA A 74 3.18 5.98 7.20
CA ALA A 74 2.93 7.34 7.63
C ALA A 74 2.70 7.41 9.14
N ASN A 75 2.87 8.60 9.70
CA ASN A 75 2.47 8.91 11.07
C ASN A 75 0.93 8.77 11.20
N PRO A 76 0.41 8.08 12.23
CA PRO A 76 -1.02 7.82 12.36
C PRO A 76 -1.86 9.04 12.74
N ILE A 77 -1.23 10.16 13.13
CA ILE A 77 -1.91 11.38 13.57
C ILE A 77 -2.10 12.34 12.40
N ASP A 78 -1.04 12.63 11.66
CA ASP A 78 -1.03 13.65 10.61
C ASP A 78 -0.84 13.09 9.19
N PHE A 79 -0.67 11.77 9.06
CA PHE A 79 -0.46 11.07 7.80
C PHE A 79 0.77 11.54 7.01
N THR A 80 1.76 12.14 7.68
CA THR A 80 3.04 12.46 7.06
C THR A 80 3.88 11.19 6.81
N PRO A 81 4.55 11.04 5.66
CA PRO A 81 5.37 9.86 5.37
C PRO A 81 6.48 9.67 6.41
N LEU A 82 6.67 8.43 6.85
CA LEU A 82 7.75 8.08 7.78
C LEU A 82 9.06 7.83 7.04
N THR A 83 10.16 8.19 7.69
CA THR A 83 11.52 7.83 7.27
C THR A 83 11.79 6.35 7.50
N TYR A 84 12.80 5.81 6.81
CA TYR A 84 13.21 4.42 6.99
C TYR A 84 13.59 4.13 8.44
N GLN A 85 14.28 5.05 9.11
CA GLN A 85 14.69 4.89 10.51
C GLN A 85 13.49 4.85 11.46
N GLU A 86 12.43 5.63 11.21
CA GLU A 86 11.21 5.60 12.01
C GLU A 86 10.48 4.28 11.86
N ILE A 87 10.32 3.80 10.62
CA ILE A 87 9.69 2.51 10.33
C ILE A 87 10.49 1.38 10.99
N ARG A 88 11.82 1.40 10.88
CA ARG A 88 12.71 0.37 11.45
C ARG A 88 12.64 0.25 12.98
N LYS A 89 12.24 1.30 13.69
CA LYS A 89 11.99 1.24 15.15
C LYS A 89 10.73 0.45 15.50
N LEU A 90 9.79 0.35 14.56
CA LEU A 90 8.49 -0.29 14.75
C LEU A 90 8.47 -1.75 14.29
N VAL A 91 9.31 -2.13 13.32
CA VAL A 91 9.32 -3.49 12.78
C VAL A 91 9.85 -4.52 13.79
N LYS A 92 9.03 -5.53 14.08
CA LYS A 92 9.35 -6.60 15.03
C LYS A 92 10.01 -7.77 14.28
N LYS A 93 11.35 -7.89 14.37
CA LYS A 93 12.20 -9.04 13.94
C LYS A 93 12.44 -9.29 12.44
N THR A 94 11.54 -9.00 11.51
CA THR A 94 11.57 -9.53 10.12
C THR A 94 11.75 -8.51 8.99
N GLY A 95 12.00 -7.23 9.29
CA GLY A 95 11.98 -6.10 8.34
C GLY A 95 12.98 -6.04 7.19
N ARG A 96 13.39 -7.18 6.61
CA ARG A 96 14.22 -7.25 5.38
C ARG A 96 13.45 -6.84 4.12
N LEU A 97 12.12 -6.80 4.20
CA LEU A 97 11.25 -6.48 3.08
C LEU A 97 10.95 -4.99 2.97
N ILE A 98 11.39 -4.17 3.94
CA ILE A 98 11.36 -2.72 3.82
C ILE A 98 12.76 -2.27 3.42
N LEU A 99 12.85 -1.62 2.27
CA LEU A 99 14.08 -1.00 1.77
C LEU A 99 13.95 0.51 1.84
N ASP A 100 15.09 1.19 1.91
CA ASP A 100 15.15 2.66 1.89
C ASP A 100 15.22 3.19 0.44
N ASP A 101 14.90 4.47 0.29
CA ASP A 101 15.14 5.28 -0.92
C ASP A 101 14.77 4.61 -2.26
N HIS A 102 13.47 4.39 -2.48
CA HIS A 102 13.01 3.96 -3.80
C HIS A 102 13.41 5.00 -4.87
N PRO A 103 14.02 4.61 -6.01
CA PRO A 103 14.66 5.53 -6.97
C PRO A 103 13.71 6.53 -7.66
N VAL A 104 12.40 6.37 -7.51
CA VAL A 104 11.39 7.28 -8.06
C VAL A 104 10.70 8.12 -7.00
N THR A 105 10.38 7.53 -5.84
CA THR A 105 9.59 8.21 -4.80
C THR A 105 10.46 8.79 -3.70
N HIS A 106 11.72 8.34 -3.59
CA HIS A 106 12.64 8.68 -2.50
C HIS A 106 12.07 8.42 -1.11
N LEU A 107 11.17 7.43 -1.03
CA LEU A 107 10.55 6.96 0.20
C LEU A 107 10.98 5.52 0.49
N PRO A 108 10.95 5.11 1.77
CA PRO A 108 11.05 3.71 2.13
C PRO A 108 9.89 2.93 1.52
N PHE A 109 10.15 1.70 1.07
CA PHE A 109 9.16 0.91 0.34
C PHE A 109 9.19 -0.57 0.69
N ILE A 110 8.05 -1.23 0.45
CA ILE A 110 7.90 -2.68 0.59
C ILE A 110 8.40 -3.35 -0.69
N CYS A 111 9.50 -4.10 -0.58
CA CYS A 111 10.08 -4.87 -1.66
C CYS A 111 9.39 -6.24 -1.80
N MET A 112 8.11 -6.23 -2.21
CA MET A 112 7.28 -7.42 -2.41
C MET A 112 6.31 -7.25 -3.60
N GLN A 113 5.95 -8.34 -4.29
CA GLN A 113 4.90 -8.33 -5.31
C GLN A 113 3.58 -7.76 -4.77
N GLY A 114 2.87 -7.04 -5.62
CA GLY A 114 1.62 -6.36 -5.28
C GLY A 114 1.78 -4.88 -4.94
N PHE A 115 3.02 -4.38 -4.84
CA PHE A 115 3.30 -2.95 -4.65
C PHE A 115 3.96 -2.34 -5.88
N TRP A 116 3.57 -1.10 -6.20
CA TRP A 116 4.11 -0.34 -7.32
C TRP A 116 5.63 -0.16 -7.23
N GLU A 117 6.13 0.10 -6.03
CA GLU A 117 7.55 0.30 -5.75
C GLU A 117 8.35 -0.96 -6.10
N TYR A 118 7.84 -2.15 -5.75
CA TYR A 118 8.50 -3.41 -6.13
C TYR A 118 8.56 -3.56 -7.65
N HIS A 119 7.42 -3.45 -8.34
CA HIS A 119 7.33 -3.70 -9.78
C HIS A 119 8.03 -2.64 -10.65
N THR A 120 8.45 -1.51 -10.06
CA THR A 120 9.20 -0.46 -10.75
C THR A 120 10.64 -0.33 -10.30
N HIS A 121 11.05 -1.04 -9.25
CA HIS A 121 12.44 -1.10 -8.82
C HIS A 121 13.31 -1.80 -9.88
N THR A 122 14.54 -1.31 -10.07
CA THR A 122 15.47 -1.78 -11.12
C THR A 122 15.77 -3.27 -11.04
N SER A 123 15.75 -3.85 -9.84
CA SER A 123 15.97 -5.29 -9.61
C SER A 123 14.80 -6.19 -10.04
N HIS A 124 13.62 -5.62 -10.34
CA HIS A 124 12.37 -6.36 -10.55
C HIS A 124 11.64 -5.98 -11.84
N LEU A 125 12.28 -5.27 -12.78
CA LEU A 125 11.65 -4.81 -14.03
C LEU A 125 11.09 -5.94 -14.92
N ASN A 126 11.62 -7.15 -14.78
CA ASN A 126 11.14 -8.33 -15.51
C ASN A 126 9.97 -9.03 -14.79
N ASP A 127 9.68 -8.64 -13.55
CA ASP A 127 8.60 -9.20 -12.76
C ASP A 127 7.33 -8.36 -12.96
N LEU A 128 6.58 -8.67 -14.01
CA LEU A 128 5.50 -7.80 -14.48
C LEU A 128 4.21 -7.96 -13.65
N TRP A 129 3.61 -6.83 -13.25
CA TRP A 129 2.31 -6.79 -12.53
C TRP A 129 1.18 -7.59 -13.21
N GLN A 130 1.21 -7.67 -14.55
CA GLN A 130 0.19 -8.41 -15.32
C GLN A 130 0.09 -9.89 -14.90
N ASN A 131 1.17 -10.47 -14.38
CA ASN A 131 1.20 -11.85 -13.90
C ASN A 131 0.47 -12.04 -12.56
N TYR A 132 0.16 -10.95 -11.84
CA TYR A 132 -0.34 -10.98 -10.46
C TYR A 132 -1.70 -10.32 -10.27
N LYS A 133 -2.09 -9.40 -11.16
CA LYS A 133 -3.28 -8.54 -11.00
C LYS A 133 -4.63 -9.25 -10.93
N GLN A 134 -4.67 -10.54 -11.26
CA GLN A 134 -5.85 -11.39 -11.12
C GLN A 134 -5.95 -12.05 -9.74
N SER A 135 -4.83 -12.25 -9.05
CA SER A 135 -4.77 -12.93 -7.74
C SER A 135 -4.45 -11.99 -6.58
N MET A 136 -3.93 -10.79 -6.85
CA MET A 136 -3.61 -9.79 -5.83
C MET A 136 -4.54 -8.59 -5.96
N ASN A 137 -5.23 -8.26 -4.86
CA ASN A 137 -6.19 -7.16 -4.78
C ASN A 137 -5.77 -6.15 -3.70
N ILE A 138 -6.56 -5.09 -3.49
CA ILE A 138 -6.25 -4.07 -2.47
C ILE A 138 -6.12 -4.69 -1.07
N ILE A 139 -6.97 -5.66 -0.72
CA ILE A 139 -6.95 -6.33 0.59
C ILE A 139 -5.64 -7.06 0.80
N TYR A 140 -5.21 -7.84 -0.19
CA TYR A 140 -3.91 -8.51 -0.17
C TYR A 140 -2.78 -7.51 0.10
N CYS A 141 -2.77 -6.37 -0.58
CA CYS A 141 -1.71 -5.36 -0.41
C CYS A 141 -1.71 -4.77 1.01
N VAL A 142 -2.90 -4.49 1.57
CA VAL A 142 -3.06 -4.01 2.95
C VAL A 142 -2.59 -5.08 3.96
N GLU A 143 -2.99 -6.34 3.79
CA GLU A 143 -2.56 -7.46 4.62
C GLU A 143 -1.05 -7.63 4.59
N ARG A 144 -0.42 -7.57 3.41
CA ARG A 144 1.04 -7.64 3.29
C ARG A 144 1.72 -6.46 3.96
N ALA A 145 1.20 -5.25 3.82
CA ALA A 145 1.76 -4.06 4.48
C ALA A 145 1.67 -4.15 6.01
N TYR A 146 0.61 -4.77 6.54
CA TYR A 146 0.49 -5.08 7.96
C TYR A 146 1.49 -6.16 8.40
N SER A 147 1.51 -7.31 7.72
CA SER A 147 2.40 -8.44 8.03
C SER A 147 3.88 -8.04 8.07
N VAL A 148 4.33 -7.19 7.14
CA VAL A 148 5.73 -6.74 7.09
C VAL A 148 6.17 -5.97 8.35
N ILE A 149 5.24 -5.35 9.09
CA ILE A 149 5.53 -4.68 10.36
C ILE A 149 5.45 -5.65 11.56
N TYR A 150 4.45 -6.54 11.54
CA TYR A 150 3.99 -7.25 12.74
C TYR A 150 4.24 -8.76 12.76
N GLU A 151 4.62 -9.39 11.65
CA GLU A 151 4.84 -10.85 11.49
C GLU A 151 6.28 -11.19 11.09
#